data_AF-U7PMI4-F1
#
_entry.id   AF-U7PMI4-F1
#
_cell.length_a   1.000
_cell.length_b   1.000
_cell.length_c   1.000
_cell.angle_alpha   90.00
_cell.angle_beta   90.00
_cell.angle_gamma   90.00
#
_symmetry.space_group_name_H-M   'P 1'
#
loop_
_entity.id
_entity.type
_entity.pdbx_description
1 polymer ?
#
loop_
_entity_poly.entity_id
_entity_poly.type
_entity_poly.pdbx_seq_one_letter_code
_entity_poly.pdbx_strand_id
1 'polypeptide(L)'
;MPSRPKPPPEDEIDEMFVKGTGPGGQKINKTNSAVQLRHKPTGLVVKSQATRSRTENRAIARSLLAARLDELANGTESRTAVVAAAKQKKKANATKKARRKYRKLEEEAAKAGAVEGEEGAEDERAAIEKGEETNETLAKPEPENKSMNGSARDSSEVATDDARNVEGDRLPRSKENAGSDQ
;
A
#
# COMPACT_ATOMS: atom_id res chain seq x y z
N MET A 1 16.30 12.93 -11.84
CA MET A 1 16.36 12.45 -10.44
C MET A 1 17.22 13.45 -9.68
N PRO A 2 16.71 14.12 -8.61
CA PRO A 2 17.51 15.11 -7.88
C PRO A 2 18.82 14.54 -7.33
N SER A 3 19.81 15.40 -7.09
CA SER A 3 21.08 14.98 -6.49
C SER A 3 20.86 14.47 -5.07
N ARG A 4 21.80 13.64 -4.57
CA ARG A 4 21.75 13.17 -3.18
C ARG A 4 22.17 14.33 -2.27
N PRO A 5 21.42 14.64 -1.19
CA PRO A 5 21.80 15.71 -0.28
C PRO A 5 23.15 15.38 0.35
N LYS A 6 24.02 16.39 0.43
CA LYS A 6 25.33 16.26 1.08
C LYS A 6 25.13 16.25 2.60
N PRO A 7 25.88 15.42 3.34
CA PRO A 7 25.85 15.49 4.79
C PRO A 7 26.38 16.84 5.28
N PRO A 8 25.88 17.35 6.41
CA PRO A 8 26.39 18.57 7.02
C PRO A 8 27.86 18.41 7.46
N PRO A 9 28.59 19.52 7.65
CA PRO A 9 29.97 19.49 8.14
C PRO A 9 30.04 18.86 9.54
N GLU A 10 31.20 18.27 9.89
CA GLU A 10 31.35 17.54 11.16
C GLU A 10 31.21 18.45 12.40
N ASP A 11 31.53 19.74 12.27
CA ASP A 11 31.48 20.72 13.36
C ASP A 11 30.06 21.00 13.86
N GLU A 12 29.05 20.83 13.00
CA GLU A 12 27.63 21.06 13.31
C GLU A 12 26.92 19.82 13.86
N ILE A 13 27.64 18.69 13.98
CA ILE A 13 27.07 17.41 14.38
C ILE A 13 27.64 16.99 15.74
N ASP A 14 26.76 16.72 16.70
CA ASP A 14 27.12 15.98 17.90
C ASP A 14 26.94 14.48 17.65
N GLU A 15 28.04 13.73 17.64
CA GLU A 15 28.02 12.28 17.52
C GLU A 15 28.05 11.60 18.90
N MET A 16 27.10 10.69 19.13
CA MET A 16 27.04 9.86 20.34
C MET A 16 26.95 8.37 19.98
N PHE A 17 27.66 7.52 20.72
CA PHE A 17 27.60 6.07 20.56
C PHE A 17 26.79 5.45 21.70
N VAL A 18 25.81 4.63 21.35
CA VAL A 18 24.88 4.00 22.29
C VAL A 18 24.97 2.48 22.15
N LYS A 19 24.72 1.75 23.24
CA LYS A 19 24.53 0.30 23.20
C LYS A 19 23.29 -0.01 22.38
N GLY A 20 23.35 -1.08 21.57
CA GLY A 20 22.16 -1.52 20.86
C GLY A 20 21.08 -1.99 21.82
N THR A 21 19.82 -1.75 21.49
CA THR A 21 18.67 -2.28 22.23
C THR A 21 17.90 -3.26 21.35
N GLY A 22 17.16 -4.18 21.98
CA GLY A 22 16.25 -5.10 21.30
C GLY A 22 16.66 -6.58 21.39
N PRO A 23 15.91 -7.47 20.69
CA PRO A 23 16.18 -8.91 20.63
C PRO A 23 17.40 -9.17 19.75
N GLY A 24 18.57 -8.78 20.26
CA GLY A 24 19.87 -9.01 19.65
C GLY A 24 20.66 -10.05 20.41
N GLY A 25 21.66 -10.63 19.74
CA GLY A 25 22.65 -11.46 20.41
C GLY A 25 23.53 -10.65 21.38
N GLN A 26 24.34 -11.37 22.17
CA GLN A 26 25.26 -10.79 23.16
C GLN A 26 26.09 -9.61 22.61
N LYS A 27 26.50 -9.69 21.35
CA LYS A 27 27.30 -8.65 20.68
C LYS A 27 26.60 -7.29 20.62
N ILE A 28 25.30 -7.26 20.31
CA ILE A 28 24.55 -6.00 20.13
C ILE A 28 24.38 -5.29 21.48
N ASN A 29 24.09 -6.04 22.55
CA ASN A 29 23.81 -5.48 23.87
C ASN A 29 25.08 -5.04 24.61
N LYS A 30 26.25 -5.61 24.27
CA LYS A 30 27.54 -5.27 24.89
C LYS A 30 28.33 -4.19 24.15
N THR A 31 28.14 -4.05 22.84
CA THR A 31 28.93 -3.12 22.01
C THR A 31 28.17 -1.83 21.75
N ASN A 32 28.87 -0.69 21.86
CA ASN A 32 28.36 0.64 21.50
C ASN A 32 28.38 0.83 19.97
N SER A 33 27.63 -0.01 19.24
CA SER A 33 27.58 0.03 17.78
C SER A 33 26.49 0.95 17.23
N ALA A 34 25.48 1.30 18.02
CA ALA A 34 24.42 2.21 17.59
C ALA A 34 24.95 3.65 17.59
N VAL A 35 24.65 4.39 16.53
CA VAL A 35 25.09 5.79 16.36
C VAL A 35 23.88 6.70 16.47
N GLN A 36 23.98 7.71 17.33
CA GLN A 36 23.03 8.80 17.45
C GLN A 36 23.73 10.09 17.02
N LEU A 37 23.20 10.75 16.00
CA LEU A 37 23.68 12.03 15.51
C LEU A 37 22.66 13.11 15.84
N ARG A 38 23.12 14.24 16.38
CA ARG A 38 22.32 15.44 16.59
C ARG A 38 22.87 16.59 15.76
N HIS A 39 22.03 17.22 14.95
CA HIS A 39 22.38 18.45 14.24
C HIS A 39 22.21 19.65 15.19
N LYS A 40 23.29 20.33 15.55
CA LYS A 40 23.29 21.44 16.52
C LYS A 40 22.31 22.56 16.15
N PRO A 41 22.30 23.12 14.93
CA PRO A 41 21.45 24.29 14.65
C PRO A 41 19.97 23.94 14.49
N THR A 42 19.63 22.77 13.94
CA THR A 42 18.22 22.36 13.73
C THR A 42 17.66 21.57 14.91
N GLY A 43 18.50 21.07 15.82
CA GLY A 43 18.08 20.21 16.93
C GLY A 43 17.63 18.80 16.50
N LEU A 44 17.77 18.43 15.22
CA LEU A 44 17.35 17.12 14.71
C LEU A 44 18.22 16.00 15.25
N VAL A 45 17.58 14.93 15.71
CA VAL A 45 18.25 13.74 16.22
C VAL A 45 17.91 12.54 15.34
N VAL A 46 18.94 11.86 14.86
CA VAL A 46 18.82 10.63 14.06
C VAL A 46 19.57 9.50 14.75
N LYS A 47 18.95 8.32 14.82
CA LYS A 47 19.55 7.10 15.37
C LYS A 47 19.65 6.04 14.28
N SER A 48 20.77 5.32 14.23
CA SER A 48 20.96 4.19 13.31
C SER A 48 21.64 3.00 13.99
N GLN A 49 21.02 1.83 13.84
CA GLN A 49 21.49 0.52 14.30
C GLN A 49 21.20 -0.53 13.22
N ALA A 50 21.64 -0.29 11.98
CA ALA A 50 21.37 -1.20 10.87
C ALA A 50 22.32 -2.40 10.87
N THR A 51 23.57 -2.20 11.29
CA THR A 51 24.64 -3.20 11.20
C THR A 51 25.36 -3.36 12.54
N ARG A 52 26.18 -4.41 12.64
CA ARG A 52 27.09 -4.61 13.79
C ARG A 52 28.31 -3.68 13.77
N SER A 53 28.54 -2.94 12.69
CA SER A 53 29.72 -2.11 12.45
C SER A 53 29.41 -0.64 12.74
N ARG A 54 30.18 -0.01 13.63
CA ARG A 54 30.00 1.40 13.99
C ARG A 54 30.22 2.34 12.81
N THR A 55 31.19 2.04 11.94
CA THR A 55 31.56 2.89 10.80
C THR A 55 30.47 2.90 9.74
N GLU A 56 29.88 1.73 9.45
CA GLU A 56 28.74 1.61 8.56
C GLU A 56 27.52 2.34 9.13
N ASN A 57 27.23 2.16 10.43
CA ASN A 57 26.15 2.88 11.09
C ASN A 57 26.36 4.41 11.07
N ARG A 58 27.60 4.90 11.21
CA ARG A 58 27.93 6.33 11.07
C ARG A 58 27.62 6.85 9.67
N ALA A 59 28.04 6.12 8.62
CA ALA A 59 27.76 6.51 7.24
C ALA A 59 26.25 6.53 6.93
N ILE A 60 25.51 5.51 7.42
CA ILE A 60 24.06 5.43 7.28
C ILE A 60 23.38 6.58 8.05
N ALA A 61 23.80 6.84 9.29
CA ALA A 61 23.24 7.92 10.11
C ALA A 61 23.48 9.30 9.46
N ARG A 62 24.67 9.57 8.92
CA ARG A 62 24.97 10.83 8.19
C ARG A 62 24.10 10.97 6.94
N SER A 63 23.94 9.88 6.18
CA SER A 63 23.05 9.86 5.01
C SER A 63 21.59 10.12 5.38
N LEU A 64 21.13 9.59 6.52
CA LEU A 64 19.76 9.78 6.98
C LEU A 64 19.55 11.20 7.50
N LEU A 65 20.53 11.76 8.23
CA LEU A 65 20.50 13.15 8.67
C LEU A 65 20.44 14.12 7.49
N ALA A 66 21.25 13.89 6.45
CA ALA A 66 21.21 14.68 5.21
C ALA A 66 19.83 14.65 4.54
N ALA A 67 19.20 13.47 4.47
CA ALA A 67 17.85 13.34 3.91
C ALA A 67 16.79 14.08 4.74
N ARG A 68 16.88 14.03 6.08
CA ARG A 68 15.96 14.77 6.96
C ARG A 68 16.15 16.28 6.87
N LEU A 69 17.38 16.75 6.75
CA LEU A 69 17.66 18.18 6.54
C LEU A 69 17.13 18.67 5.18
N ASP A 70 17.28 17.86 4.13
CA ASP A 70 16.71 18.14 2.82
C ASP A 70 15.17 18.18 2.84
N GLU A 71 14.54 17.25 3.58
CA GLU A 71 13.09 17.26 3.82
C GLU A 71 12.62 18.54 4.52
N LEU A 72 13.38 19.05 5.50
CA LEU A 72 13.04 20.30 6.18
C LEU A 72 13.27 21.54 5.31
N ALA A 73 14.34 21.57 4.53
CA ALA A 73 14.70 22.72 3.71
C ALA A 73 13.79 22.84 2.48
N ASN A 74 13.53 21.73 1.78
CA ASN A 74 12.86 21.71 0.48
C ASN A 74 11.45 21.12 0.51
N GLY A 75 11.02 20.49 1.60
CA GLY A 75 9.66 19.94 1.76
C GLY A 75 9.28 18.95 0.65
N THR A 76 8.35 19.36 -0.20
CA THR A 76 7.82 18.58 -1.33
C THR A 76 8.84 18.36 -2.45
N GLU A 77 9.83 19.25 -2.59
CA GLU A 77 10.88 19.15 -3.61
C GLU A 77 12.09 18.33 -3.15
N SER A 78 12.08 17.89 -1.88
CA SER A 78 13.14 17.06 -1.32
C SER A 78 13.36 15.80 -2.15
N ARG A 79 14.60 15.30 -2.14
CA ARG A 79 15.00 14.11 -2.88
C ARG A 79 14.12 12.91 -2.52
N THR A 80 13.81 12.74 -1.24
CA THR A 80 12.99 11.64 -0.74
C THR A 80 11.55 11.74 -1.23
N ALA A 81 10.94 12.94 -1.20
CA ALA A 81 9.60 13.19 -1.72
C ALA A 81 9.52 12.95 -3.24
N VAL A 82 10.48 13.46 -4.02
CA VAL A 82 10.50 13.26 -5.48
C VAL A 82 10.68 11.79 -5.85
N VAL A 83 11.56 11.07 -5.15
CA VAL A 83 11.74 9.62 -5.37
C VAL A 83 10.49 8.84 -4.96
N ALA A 84 9.86 9.20 -3.85
CA ALA A 84 8.61 8.59 -3.40
C ALA A 84 7.49 8.82 -4.43
N ALA A 85 7.30 10.05 -4.92
CA ALA A 85 6.32 10.39 -5.93
C ALA A 85 6.57 9.63 -7.25
N ALA A 86 7.82 9.54 -7.71
CA ALA A 86 8.18 8.75 -8.88
C ALA A 86 7.86 7.26 -8.70
N LYS A 87 8.16 6.69 -7.53
CA LYS A 87 7.82 5.30 -7.18
C LYS A 87 6.31 5.08 -7.16
N GLN A 88 5.53 6.00 -6.59
CA GLN A 88 4.07 5.93 -6.57
C GLN A 88 3.47 6.02 -7.98
N LYS A 89 3.94 6.95 -8.82
CA LYS A 89 3.51 7.05 -10.22
C LYS A 89 3.79 5.76 -11.00
N LYS A 90 4.95 5.13 -10.78
CA LYS A 90 5.26 3.83 -11.39
C LYS A 90 4.32 2.73 -10.92
N LYS A 91 4.01 2.65 -9.62
CA LYS A 91 3.05 1.70 -9.04
C LYS A 91 1.65 1.91 -9.62
N ALA A 92 1.14 3.15 -9.64
CA ALA A 92 -0.17 3.49 -10.19
C ALA A 92 -0.28 3.11 -11.68
N ASN A 93 0.76 3.37 -12.46
CA ASN A 93 0.80 2.96 -13.87
C ASN A 93 0.81 1.44 -14.04
N ALA A 94 1.54 0.71 -13.19
CA ALA A 94 1.54 -0.75 -13.21
C ALA A 94 0.15 -1.32 -12.87
N THR A 95 -0.51 -0.82 -11.82
CA THR A 95 -1.87 -1.20 -11.45
C THR A 95 -2.87 -0.89 -12.57
N LYS A 96 -2.79 0.28 -13.21
CA LYS A 96 -3.65 0.65 -14.34
C LYS A 96 -3.46 -0.27 -15.55
N LYS A 97 -2.22 -0.65 -15.86
CA LYS A 97 -1.91 -1.62 -16.92
C LYS A 97 -2.43 -3.02 -16.60
N ALA A 98 -2.26 -3.47 -15.36
CA ALA A 98 -2.80 -4.75 -14.89
C ALA A 98 -4.32 -4.78 -15.00
N ARG A 99 -5.02 -3.75 -14.50
CA ARG A 99 -6.48 -3.62 -14.62
C ARG A 99 -6.96 -3.65 -16.06
N ARG A 100 -6.28 -2.95 -16.97
CA ARG A 100 -6.58 -2.99 -18.42
C ARG A 100 -6.39 -4.37 -19.02
N LYS A 101 -5.31 -5.08 -18.64
CA LYS A 101 -5.04 -6.44 -19.12
C LYS A 101 -6.15 -7.40 -18.70
N TYR A 102 -6.49 -7.45 -17.41
CA TYR A 102 -7.53 -8.35 -16.92
C TYR A 102 -8.91 -8.01 -17.46
N ARG A 103 -9.27 -6.73 -17.58
CA ARG A 103 -10.52 -6.31 -18.22
C ARG A 103 -10.62 -6.80 -19.68
N LYS A 104 -9.54 -6.69 -20.46
CA LYS A 104 -9.51 -7.18 -21.84
C LYS A 104 -9.67 -8.71 -21.92
N LEU A 105 -9.04 -9.44 -21.00
CA LEU A 105 -9.17 -10.90 -20.92
C LEU A 105 -10.60 -11.32 -20.52
N GLU A 106 -11.25 -10.59 -19.61
CA GLU A 106 -12.66 -10.80 -19.24
C GLU A 106 -13.60 -10.52 -20.43
N GLU A 107 -13.37 -9.42 -21.17
CA GLU A 107 -14.13 -9.08 -22.39
C GLU A 107 -13.92 -10.12 -23.51
N GLU A 108 -12.70 -10.64 -23.69
CA GLU A 108 -12.38 -11.69 -24.67
C GLU A 108 -12.99 -13.03 -24.28
N ALA A 109 -12.97 -13.40 -22.99
CA ALA A 109 -13.64 -14.59 -22.48
C ALA A 109 -15.16 -14.49 -22.61
N ALA A 110 -15.75 -13.32 -22.33
CA ALA A 110 -17.18 -13.08 -22.51
C ALA A 110 -17.60 -13.16 -23.99
N LYS A 111 -16.77 -12.64 -24.91
CA LYS A 111 -17.01 -12.76 -26.36
C LYS A 111 -16.87 -14.19 -26.85
N ALA A 112 -15.85 -14.94 -26.40
CA ALA A 112 -15.70 -16.34 -26.75
C ALA A 112 -16.89 -17.18 -26.27
N GLY A 113 -17.36 -16.96 -25.04
CA GLY A 113 -18.56 -17.62 -24.52
C GLY A 113 -19.85 -17.21 -25.24
N ALA A 114 -19.94 -15.98 -25.76
CA ALA A 114 -21.09 -15.54 -26.58
C ALA A 114 -21.10 -16.19 -27.97
N VAL A 115 -19.93 -16.35 -28.61
CA VAL A 115 -19.82 -17.03 -29.92
C VAL A 115 -20.13 -18.52 -29.79
N GLU A 116 -19.65 -19.19 -28.73
CA GLU A 116 -20.01 -20.59 -28.46
C GLU A 116 -21.52 -20.74 -28.15
N GLY A 117 -22.16 -19.71 -27.59
CA GLY A 117 -23.61 -19.68 -27.36
C GLY A 117 -24.45 -19.43 -28.61
N GLU A 118 -23.90 -18.79 -29.65
CA GLU A 118 -24.60 -18.54 -30.92
C GLU A 118 -24.43 -19.70 -31.91
N GLU A 119 -23.25 -20.34 -32.00
CA GLU A 119 -23.06 -21.52 -32.86
C GLU A 119 -23.82 -22.76 -32.33
N GLY A 120 -23.98 -22.91 -31.01
CA GLY A 120 -24.77 -24.01 -30.42
C GLY A 120 -26.29 -23.86 -30.59
N ALA A 121 -26.80 -22.66 -30.89
CA ALA A 121 -28.24 -22.40 -31.00
C ALA A 121 -28.81 -22.69 -32.41
N GLU A 122 -27.97 -22.80 -33.43
CA GLU A 122 -28.39 -23.14 -34.79
C GLU A 122 -28.51 -24.66 -35.01
N ASP A 123 -27.68 -25.46 -34.33
CA ASP A 123 -27.71 -26.93 -34.44
C ASP A 123 -28.81 -27.60 -33.59
N GLU A 124 -29.21 -27.04 -32.44
CA GLU A 124 -30.29 -27.62 -31.61
C GLU A 124 -31.70 -27.43 -32.20
N ARG A 125 -31.90 -26.43 -33.07
CA ARG A 125 -33.23 -26.20 -33.70
C ARG A 125 -33.58 -27.21 -34.79
N ALA A 126 -32.61 -27.95 -35.32
CA ALA A 126 -32.83 -29.00 -36.31
C ALA A 126 -33.11 -30.39 -35.70
N ALA A 127 -32.90 -30.58 -34.39
CA ALA A 127 -32.96 -31.89 -33.74
C ALA A 127 -34.27 -32.18 -32.95
N ILE A 128 -35.19 -31.21 -32.84
CA ILE A 128 -36.39 -31.32 -31.97
C ILE A 128 -37.62 -31.95 -32.67
N GLU A 129 -37.57 -32.27 -33.97
CA GLU A 129 -38.73 -32.79 -34.71
C GLU A 129 -38.83 -34.32 -34.84
N LYS A 130 -37.94 -35.11 -34.22
CA LYS A 130 -38.04 -36.58 -34.24
C LYS A 130 -37.54 -37.21 -32.94
N GLY A 131 -38.43 -37.88 -32.23
CA GLY A 131 -38.03 -38.94 -31.29
C GLY A 131 -38.56 -38.75 -29.89
N GLU A 132 -39.79 -39.22 -29.70
CA GLU A 132 -40.31 -39.65 -28.41
C GLU A 132 -39.45 -40.78 -27.81
N GLU A 133 -39.54 -40.91 -26.48
CA GLU A 133 -39.19 -42.09 -25.66
C GLU A 133 -37.70 -42.41 -25.44
N THR A 134 -37.20 -42.07 -24.26
CA THR A 134 -36.88 -43.06 -23.19
C THR A 134 -36.28 -42.35 -21.97
N ASN A 135 -36.91 -42.52 -20.81
CA ASN A 135 -36.41 -42.09 -19.50
C ASN A 135 -35.58 -43.23 -18.92
N GLU A 136 -34.25 -43.07 -18.87
CA GLU A 136 -33.41 -43.91 -18.01
C GLU A 136 -32.44 -43.03 -17.22
N THR A 137 -32.61 -43.12 -15.91
CA THR A 137 -31.92 -42.39 -14.85
C THR A 137 -30.59 -43.09 -14.56
N LEU A 138 -29.46 -42.43 -14.80
CA LEU A 138 -28.15 -42.92 -14.36
C LEU A 138 -27.24 -41.77 -13.89
N ALA A 139 -27.08 -41.73 -12.57
CA ALA A 139 -26.29 -40.80 -11.78
C ALA A 139 -24.77 -40.94 -11.99
N LYS A 140 -24.04 -39.81 -11.94
CA LYS A 140 -22.56 -39.72 -11.83
C LYS A 140 -22.14 -38.37 -11.18
N PRO A 141 -20.96 -38.26 -10.53
CA PRO A 141 -20.84 -38.03 -9.08
C PRO A 141 -20.27 -36.64 -8.69
N GLU A 142 -20.44 -36.27 -7.42
CA GLU A 142 -19.93 -35.03 -6.80
C GLU A 142 -18.39 -34.90 -6.81
N PRO A 143 -17.82 -33.71 -7.04
CA PRO A 143 -16.39 -33.48 -6.89
C PRO A 143 -16.01 -33.07 -5.45
N GLU A 144 -15.00 -33.78 -4.93
CA GLU A 144 -14.41 -33.61 -3.60
C GLU A 144 -13.85 -32.21 -3.34
N ASN A 145 -14.26 -31.65 -2.20
CA ASN A 145 -13.82 -30.38 -1.66
C ASN A 145 -12.43 -30.53 -1.02
N LYS A 146 -11.39 -29.88 -1.57
CA LYS A 146 -10.06 -29.80 -0.96
C LYS A 146 -9.77 -28.38 -0.49
N SER A 147 -10.18 -28.14 0.75
CA SER A 147 -9.74 -27.08 1.65
C SER A 147 -8.21 -26.91 1.62
N MET A 148 -7.72 -25.70 1.38
CA MET A 148 -6.50 -25.17 2.01
C MET A 148 -6.58 -23.64 2.19
N ASN A 149 -6.86 -23.28 3.45
CA ASN A 149 -6.55 -22.07 4.21
C ASN A 149 -5.60 -21.04 3.60
N GLY A 150 -5.94 -19.75 3.77
CA GLY A 150 -4.99 -18.65 3.61
C GLY A 150 -5.61 -17.27 3.72
N SER A 151 -6.03 -16.90 4.93
CA SER A 151 -6.56 -15.60 5.35
C SER A 151 -5.85 -14.36 4.75
N ALA A 152 -6.62 -13.43 4.18
CA ALA A 152 -6.50 -12.00 4.44
C ALA A 152 -7.69 -11.25 3.83
N ARG A 153 -8.58 -10.80 4.72
CA ARG A 153 -9.64 -9.81 4.45
C ARG A 153 -8.96 -8.47 4.20
N ASP A 154 -9.30 -7.77 3.13
CA ASP A 154 -9.11 -6.32 3.08
C ASP A 154 -10.39 -5.69 2.54
N SER A 155 -11.11 -5.07 3.47
CA SER A 155 -12.37 -4.38 3.29
C SER A 155 -12.07 -2.91 3.00
N SER A 156 -12.34 -2.41 1.80
CA SER A 156 -12.62 -0.97 1.58
C SER A 156 -13.08 -0.69 0.15
N GLU A 157 -14.35 -0.97 -0.13
CA GLU A 157 -15.11 -0.23 -1.16
C GLU A 157 -16.11 0.66 -0.44
N VAL A 158 -15.80 1.96 -0.38
CA VAL A 158 -16.74 3.03 -0.07
C VAL A 158 -17.01 3.78 -1.37
N ALA A 159 -18.14 3.45 -2.00
CA ALA A 159 -18.75 4.26 -3.06
C ALA A 159 -19.72 5.22 -2.39
N THR A 160 -19.44 6.52 -2.48
CA THR A 160 -20.41 7.58 -2.17
C THR A 160 -20.82 8.24 -3.47
N ASP A 161 -22.06 8.01 -3.87
CA ASP A 161 -22.74 8.68 -4.97
C ASP A 161 -22.97 10.16 -4.65
N ASP A 162 -22.53 10.99 -5.58
CA ASP A 162 -22.67 12.44 -5.61
C ASP A 162 -23.92 12.78 -6.44
N ALA A 163 -25.01 13.22 -5.79
CA ALA A 163 -26.18 13.74 -6.48
C ALA A 163 -26.95 14.80 -5.65
N ARG A 164 -26.63 16.06 -5.93
CA ARG A 164 -27.57 17.16 -6.24
C ARG A 164 -28.66 17.53 -5.21
N ASN A 165 -28.41 18.67 -4.57
CA ASN A 165 -29.24 19.90 -4.60
C ASN A 165 -30.72 19.80 -4.14
N VAL A 166 -31.08 20.56 -3.10
CA VAL A 166 -32.07 21.67 -3.12
C VAL A 166 -32.17 22.31 -1.72
N GLU A 167 -32.35 23.62 -1.73
CA GLU A 167 -32.42 24.60 -0.64
C GLU A 167 -33.28 24.26 0.59
N GLY A 168 -32.89 24.81 1.75
CA GLY A 168 -33.68 24.75 2.98
C GLY A 168 -33.09 25.49 4.18
N ASP A 169 -32.79 26.77 3.97
CA ASP A 169 -32.66 27.90 4.89
C ASP A 169 -32.96 27.74 6.41
N ARG A 170 -32.13 28.42 7.25
CA ARG A 170 -32.37 29.01 8.61
C ARG A 170 -31.88 28.33 9.91
N LEU A 171 -30.64 28.73 10.28
CA LEU A 171 -30.14 29.39 11.51
C LEU A 171 -30.62 29.02 12.96
N PRO A 172 -29.73 29.20 13.98
CA PRO A 172 -29.66 28.39 15.19
C PRO A 172 -30.29 29.04 16.44
N ARG A 173 -30.63 28.23 17.45
CA ARG A 173 -30.88 28.73 18.82
C ARG A 173 -30.16 27.90 19.89
N SER A 174 -29.47 28.67 20.70
CA SER A 174 -28.76 28.38 21.95
C SER A 174 -29.58 27.60 22.97
N LYS A 175 -28.90 26.78 23.77
CA LYS A 175 -29.19 26.59 25.20
C LYS A 175 -27.93 26.16 25.94
N GLU A 176 -27.45 27.09 26.73
CA GLU A 176 -26.47 26.95 27.80
C GLU A 176 -26.96 25.91 28.82
N ASN A 177 -26.03 25.11 29.33
CA ASN A 177 -26.17 24.46 30.64
C ASN A 177 -24.83 24.61 31.35
N ALA A 178 -24.74 25.65 32.18
CA ALA A 178 -23.75 25.75 33.24
C ALA A 178 -24.26 24.94 34.44
N GLY A 179 -23.48 23.96 34.89
CA GLY A 179 -23.67 23.24 36.15
C GLY A 179 -22.41 23.43 36.97
N SER A 180 -22.56 24.15 38.09
CA SER A 180 -21.53 24.59 39.03
C SER A 180 -21.00 23.48 39.95
N ASP A 181 -19.80 23.76 40.48
CA ASP A 181 -19.06 23.13 41.58
C ASP A 181 -19.87 22.45 42.70
N GLN A 182 -19.26 21.38 43.22
CA GLN A 182 -19.11 21.09 44.64
C GLN A 182 -17.64 20.88 44.98
#